data_AF-A0A819NU48-F1
#
_entry.id   AF-A0A819NU48-F1
#
_cell.length_a   1.000
_cell.length_b   1.000
_cell.length_c   1.000
_cell.angle_alpha   90.00
_cell.angle_beta   90.00
_cell.angle_gamma   90.00
#
_symmetry.space_group_name_H-M   'P 1'
#
loop_
_entity.id
_entity.type
_entity.pdbx_description
1 polymer ?
#
loop_
_entity_poly.entity_id
_entity_poly.type
_entity_poly.pdbx_seq_one_letter_code
_entity_poly.pdbx_strand_id
1 'polypeptide(L)'
;MEKIQNSLKQFKAHILRKPLKRANHSSCQFQTEKKWLRLQYHANYHIKKPDELENGMEDPPGLIDEKLLDKTFGSLIGLALGDALGAHVEFRPHEYLLLNPVKDLEGGGTWGLKKGQ
;
A
#
# COMPACT_ATOMS: atom_id res chain seq x y z
N MET A 1 -11.16 18.81 -1.33
CA MET A 1 -10.65 17.79 -2.27
C MET A 1 -9.53 18.33 -3.17
N GLU A 2 -9.69 19.50 -3.80
CA GLU A 2 -8.69 20.09 -4.72
C GLU A 2 -7.31 20.35 -4.11
N LYS A 3 -7.25 20.84 -2.86
CA LYS A 3 -5.98 21.12 -2.16
C LYS A 3 -5.13 19.85 -1.97
N ILE A 4 -5.76 18.72 -1.70
CA ILE A 4 -5.08 17.43 -1.49
C ILE A 4 -4.51 16.92 -2.81
N GLN A 5 -5.28 17.02 -3.91
CA GLN A 5 -4.80 16.61 -5.23
C GLN A 5 -3.64 17.46 -5.74
N ASN A 6 -3.66 18.77 -5.48
CA ASN A 6 -2.54 19.64 -5.85
C ASN A 6 -1.28 19.37 -5.02
N SER A 7 -1.42 19.06 -3.73
CA SER A 7 -0.29 18.69 -2.89
C SER A 7 0.35 17.36 -3.32
N LEU A 8 -0.47 16.37 -3.71
CA LEU A 8 -0.01 15.10 -4.29
C LEU A 8 0.69 15.30 -5.63
N LYS A 9 0.16 16.16 -6.51
CA LYS A 9 0.82 16.51 -7.78
C LYS A 9 2.19 17.14 -7.57
N GLN A 10 2.31 18.07 -6.62
CA GLN A 10 3.58 18.72 -6.31
C GLN A 10 4.61 17.75 -5.73
N PHE A 11 4.18 16.84 -4.86
CA PHE A 11 5.06 15.82 -4.27
C PHE A 11 5.54 14.80 -5.32
N LYS A 12 4.64 14.33 -6.20
CA LYS A 12 4.96 13.41 -7.31
C LYS A 12 5.98 14.03 -8.27
N ALA A 13 5.84 15.33 -8.58
CA ALA A 13 6.77 16.07 -9.41
C ALA A 13 8.15 16.27 -8.78
N HIS A 14 8.25 16.32 -7.45
CA HIS A 14 9.52 16.45 -6.74
C HIS A 14 10.33 15.15 -6.76
N ILE A 15 9.66 14.00 -6.58
CA ILE A 15 10.33 12.68 -6.61
C ILE A 15 10.84 12.34 -8.00
N LEU A 16 10.08 12.67 -9.06
CA LEU A 16 10.45 12.39 -10.46
C LEU A 16 11.62 13.25 -10.99
N ARG A 17 12.08 14.28 -10.26
CA ARG A 17 13.13 15.21 -10.70
C ARG A 17 14.55 14.83 -10.29
N LYS A 18 14.77 13.75 -9.53
CA LYS A 18 16.13 13.31 -9.17
C LYS A 18 16.65 12.30 -10.20
N PRO A 19 17.62 12.66 -11.06
CA PRO A 19 18.24 11.67 -11.93
C PRO A 19 19.18 10.78 -11.10
N LEU A 20 18.79 9.53 -10.87
CA LEU A 20 19.78 8.49 -10.56
C LEU A 20 20.56 8.19 -11.84
N LYS A 21 21.89 8.32 -11.76
CA LYS A 21 22.81 8.12 -12.89
C LYS A 21 22.63 6.71 -13.48
N ARG A 22 22.49 6.67 -14.80
CA ARG A 22 22.18 5.50 -15.66
C ARG A 22 23.37 4.53 -15.80
N ALA A 23 23.06 3.25 -15.91
CA ALA A 23 23.85 2.25 -16.65
C ALA A 23 22.99 1.66 -17.79
N ASN A 24 23.63 1.29 -18.90
CA ASN A 24 23.03 1.02 -20.21
C ASN A 24 22.67 -0.46 -20.47
N HIS A 25 21.71 -0.66 -21.40
CA HIS A 25 21.32 -1.90 -22.14
C HIS A 25 20.75 -3.05 -21.30
N SER A 26 19.79 -3.88 -21.72
CA SER A 26 19.20 -4.23 -23.01
C SER A 26 17.81 -4.89 -22.75
N SER A 27 17.01 -5.05 -23.81
CA SER A 27 15.66 -5.63 -23.82
C SER A 27 15.52 -6.95 -23.06
N CYS A 28 14.59 -7.05 -22.11
CA CYS A 28 14.14 -8.33 -21.57
C CYS A 28 12.69 -8.24 -21.08
N GLN A 29 11.95 -9.31 -21.35
CA GLN A 29 10.50 -9.41 -21.28
C GLN A 29 9.95 -9.24 -19.85
N PHE A 30 8.82 -8.53 -19.75
CA PHE A 30 8.07 -8.35 -18.52
C PHE A 30 7.41 -9.66 -18.06
N GLN A 31 8.07 -10.38 -17.17
CA GLN A 31 7.44 -11.24 -16.18
C GLN A 31 7.97 -10.86 -14.80
N THR A 32 7.33 -9.88 -14.17
CA THR A 32 7.63 -9.55 -12.77
C THR A 32 6.97 -10.57 -11.85
N GLU A 33 7.46 -11.80 -11.82
CA GLU A 33 7.27 -12.65 -10.65
C GLU A 33 8.06 -11.98 -9.51
N LYS A 34 7.33 -11.31 -8.60
CA LYS A 34 7.92 -10.60 -7.46
C LYS A 34 8.44 -11.61 -6.44
N LYS A 35 9.61 -12.20 -6.69
CA LYS A 35 10.23 -13.23 -5.85
C LYS A 35 10.42 -12.78 -4.40
N TRP A 36 10.77 -11.52 -4.18
CA TRP A 36 10.91 -10.94 -2.83
C TRP A 36 9.61 -10.96 -2.00
N LEU A 37 8.43 -10.93 -2.63
CA LEU A 37 7.14 -11.09 -1.92
C LEU A 37 6.84 -12.55 -1.55
N ARG A 38 7.46 -13.53 -2.22
CA ARG A 38 7.26 -14.96 -1.94
C ARG A 38 7.95 -15.42 -0.66
N LEU A 39 8.86 -14.62 -0.11
CA LEU A 39 9.60 -14.97 1.10
C LEU A 39 8.73 -14.99 2.36
N GLN A 40 7.51 -14.43 2.29
CA GLN A 40 6.61 -14.31 3.44
C GLN A 40 5.51 -15.39 3.51
N TYR A 41 5.25 -16.13 2.41
CA TYR A 41 4.19 -17.15 2.36
C TYR A 41 4.77 -18.52 1.99
N HIS A 42 4.61 -19.50 2.89
CA HIS A 42 5.10 -20.86 2.69
C HIS A 42 3.96 -21.85 2.46
N ALA A 43 4.04 -22.64 1.39
CA ALA A 43 3.12 -23.75 1.12
C ALA A 43 3.29 -24.93 2.11
N ASN A 44 4.37 -24.96 2.89
CA ASN A 44 4.82 -26.13 3.65
C ASN A 44 4.86 -25.88 5.18
N TYR A 45 4.24 -24.81 5.70
CA TYR A 45 4.17 -24.46 7.13
C TYR A 45 5.52 -24.32 7.89
N HIS A 46 6.66 -24.30 7.19
CA HIS A 46 7.96 -24.07 7.81
C HIS A 46 8.24 -22.57 7.96
N ILE A 47 8.55 -22.11 9.17
CA ILE A 47 8.95 -20.72 9.44
C ILE A 47 10.47 -20.62 9.26
N LYS A 48 10.93 -19.83 8.29
CA LYS A 48 12.36 -19.55 8.09
C LYS A 48 12.93 -18.78 9.27
N LYS A 49 14.18 -19.10 9.66
CA LYS A 49 14.96 -18.32 10.62
C LYS A 49 15.46 -17.01 9.99
N PRO A 50 15.80 -15.97 10.79
CA PRO A 50 16.28 -14.68 10.27
C PRO A 50 17.42 -14.81 9.24
N ASP A 51 18.44 -15.62 9.53
CA ASP A 51 19.57 -15.83 8.62
C ASP A 51 19.15 -16.46 7.27
N GLU A 52 18.14 -17.33 7.28
CA GLU A 52 17.59 -17.98 6.09
C GLU A 52 16.70 -17.04 5.26
N LEU A 53 16.11 -16.04 5.91
CA LEU A 53 15.38 -14.95 5.26
C LEU A 53 16.38 -14.01 4.58
N GLU A 54 17.42 -13.56 5.30
CA GLU A 54 18.44 -12.65 4.78
C GLU A 54 19.14 -13.24 3.55
N ASN A 55 19.52 -14.52 3.58
CA ASN A 55 20.14 -15.21 2.44
C ASN A 55 19.24 -15.27 1.19
N GLY A 56 17.92 -15.17 1.37
CA GLY A 56 16.95 -15.18 0.28
C GLY A 56 16.45 -13.79 -0.12
N MET A 57 16.85 -12.73 0.57
CA MET A 57 16.45 -11.36 0.26
C MET A 57 17.16 -10.89 -1.01
N GLU A 58 16.38 -10.63 -2.05
CA GLU A 58 16.87 -9.93 -3.23
C GLU A 58 16.87 -8.43 -2.94
N ASP A 59 17.91 -7.73 -3.41
CA ASP A 59 17.96 -6.28 -3.35
C ASP A 59 16.77 -5.67 -4.10
N PRO A 60 16.20 -4.56 -3.59
CA PRO A 60 15.14 -3.88 -4.30
C PRO A 60 15.63 -3.41 -5.68
N PRO A 61 14.75 -3.37 -6.69
CA PRO A 61 15.15 -2.91 -8.02
C PRO A 61 15.70 -1.49 -7.94
N GLY A 62 16.87 -1.27 -8.54
CA GLY A 62 17.54 0.04 -8.54
C GLY A 62 16.79 1.15 -9.29
N LEU A 63 15.79 0.78 -10.11
CA LEU A 63 14.90 1.71 -10.80
C LEU A 63 13.47 1.55 -10.26
N ILE A 64 12.91 2.65 -9.77
CA ILE A 64 11.52 2.71 -9.33
C ILE A 64 10.62 2.91 -10.55
N ASP A 65 9.80 1.90 -10.86
CA ASP A 65 8.75 2.00 -11.88
C ASP A 65 7.59 2.86 -11.36
N GLU A 66 6.96 3.67 -12.22
CA GLU A 66 5.75 4.43 -11.91
C GLU A 66 4.64 3.50 -11.40
N LYS A 67 4.52 2.28 -11.95
CA LYS A 67 3.54 1.30 -11.45
C LYS A 67 3.83 0.83 -10.02
N LEU A 68 5.10 0.75 -9.64
CA LEU A 68 5.48 0.41 -8.27
C LEU A 68 5.15 1.57 -7.34
N LEU A 69 5.45 2.79 -7.77
CA LEU A 69 5.13 4.01 -7.02
C LEU A 69 3.62 4.15 -6.77
N ASP A 70 2.81 3.96 -7.81
CA ASP A 70 1.35 4.03 -7.69
C ASP A 70 0.79 2.96 -6.76
N LYS A 71 1.38 1.76 -6.74
CA LYS A 71 1.03 0.70 -5.76
C LYS A 71 1.39 1.12 -4.34
N THR A 72 2.58 1.66 -4.13
CA THR A 72 3.01 2.12 -2.80
C THR A 72 2.09 3.22 -2.27
N PHE A 73 1.77 4.22 -3.09
CA PHE A 73 0.82 5.26 -2.69
C PHE A 73 -0.59 4.70 -2.47
N GLY A 74 -1.06 3.85 -3.38
CA GLY A 74 -2.35 3.19 -3.25
C GLY A 74 -2.47 2.39 -1.96
N SER A 75 -1.42 1.68 -1.55
CA SER A 75 -1.40 0.92 -0.29
C SER A 75 -1.46 1.83 0.93
N LEU A 76 -0.69 2.93 0.95
CA LEU A 76 -0.70 3.87 2.08
C LEU A 76 -2.03 4.60 2.21
N ILE A 77 -2.58 5.06 1.10
CA ILE A 77 -3.88 5.73 1.06
C ILE A 77 -5.00 4.74 1.39
N GLY A 78 -4.93 3.53 0.83
CA GLY A 78 -5.90 2.46 1.08
C GLY A 78 -5.94 2.03 2.54
N LEU A 79 -4.78 1.97 3.21
CA LEU A 79 -4.71 1.71 4.64
C LEU A 79 -5.45 2.78 5.44
N ALA A 80 -5.15 4.06 5.19
CA ALA A 80 -5.80 5.18 5.89
C ALA A 80 -7.31 5.25 5.59
N LEU A 81 -7.73 4.96 4.36
CA LEU A 81 -9.15 4.92 4.00
C LEU A 81 -9.87 3.73 4.64
N GLY A 82 -9.23 2.57 4.70
CA GLY A 82 -9.78 1.38 5.36
C GLY A 82 -9.98 1.61 6.85
N ASP A 83 -9.03 2.25 7.51
CA ASP A 83 -9.12 2.66 8.91
C ASP A 83 -10.30 3.61 9.16
N ALA A 84 -10.38 4.71 8.40
CA ALA A 84 -11.47 5.68 8.53
C ALA A 84 -12.87 5.10 8.24
N LEU A 85 -12.98 4.14 7.30
CA LEU A 85 -14.23 3.43 7.04
C LEU A 85 -14.59 2.46 8.18
N GLY A 86 -13.60 1.77 8.73
CA GLY A 86 -13.78 0.78 9.80
C GLY A 86 -14.11 1.41 11.16
N ALA A 87 -13.48 2.54 11.48
CA ALA A 87 -13.62 3.21 12.77
C ALA A 87 -15.07 3.62 13.09
N HIS A 88 -15.87 3.95 12.07
CA HIS A 88 -17.29 4.28 12.23
C HIS A 88 -18.11 3.11 12.80
N VAL A 89 -17.78 1.88 12.42
CA VAL A 89 -18.49 0.65 12.80
C VAL A 89 -17.73 -0.22 13.78
N GLU A 90 -16.66 0.30 14.35
CA GLU A 90 -15.83 -0.40 15.32
C GLU A 90 -16.68 -0.86 16.52
N PHE A 91 -16.47 -2.11 16.95
CA PHE A 91 -17.21 -2.78 18.04
C PHE A 91 -18.72 -2.98 17.79
N ARG A 92 -19.21 -2.83 16.56
CA ARG A 92 -20.59 -3.20 16.20
C ARG A 92 -20.70 -4.70 15.89
N PRO A 93 -21.83 -5.35 16.25
CA PRO A 93 -22.07 -6.74 15.87
C PRO A 93 -22.28 -6.85 14.36
N HIS A 94 -22.04 -8.04 13.79
CA HIS A 94 -22.15 -8.24 12.35
C HIS A 94 -23.56 -7.94 11.81
N GLU A 95 -24.60 -8.27 12.58
CA GLU A 95 -26.00 -8.01 12.24
C GLU A 95 -26.29 -6.51 12.07
N TYR A 96 -25.58 -5.65 12.80
CA TYR A 96 -25.71 -4.20 12.64
C TYR A 96 -25.30 -3.76 11.23
N LEU A 97 -24.24 -4.36 10.67
CA LEU A 97 -23.73 -4.03 9.34
C LEU A 97 -24.65 -4.51 8.21
N LEU A 98 -25.41 -5.59 8.44
CA LEU A 98 -26.43 -6.06 7.50
C LEU A 98 -27.59 -5.07 7.38
N LEU A 99 -27.99 -4.47 8.51
CA LEU A 99 -29.07 -3.48 8.56
C LEU A 99 -28.59 -2.07 8.18
N ASN A 100 -27.32 -1.74 8.48
CA ASN A 100 -26.72 -0.42 8.29
C ASN A 100 -25.39 -0.57 7.52
N PRO A 101 -25.44 -0.92 6.22
CA PRO A 101 -24.22 -1.08 5.43
C PRO A 101 -23.49 0.25 5.26
N VAL A 102 -22.18 0.25 5.48
CA VAL A 102 -21.30 1.40 5.25
C VAL A 102 -21.17 1.62 3.75
N LYS A 103 -21.60 2.80 3.27
CA LYS A 103 -21.60 3.14 1.83
C LYS A 103 -20.66 4.28 1.47
N ASP A 104 -20.26 5.07 2.46
CA ASP A 104 -19.38 6.22 2.30
C ASP A 104 -18.54 6.41 3.57
N LEU A 105 -17.59 7.33 3.54
CA LEU A 105 -16.91 7.82 4.73
C LEU A 105 -17.95 8.53 5.61
N GLU A 106 -18.13 8.03 6.81
CA GLU A 106 -19.07 8.55 7.79
C GLU A 106 -18.32 8.87 9.09
N GLY A 107 -18.72 9.94 9.77
CA GLY A 107 -18.19 10.27 11.10
C GLY A 107 -18.97 9.53 12.20
N GLY A 108 -18.57 9.67 13.45
CA GLY A 108 -19.21 9.03 14.60
C GLY A 108 -18.39 7.85 15.10
N GLY A 109 -19.02 6.68 15.19
CA GLY A 109 -18.41 5.50 15.81
C GLY A 109 -18.18 5.67 17.30
N THR A 110 -17.39 4.76 17.86
CA THR A 110 -17.08 4.69 19.30
C THR A 110 -16.40 5.97 19.80
N TRP A 111 -15.62 6.61 18.94
CA TRP A 111 -14.77 7.75 19.29
C TRP A 111 -15.35 9.11 18.85
N GLY A 112 -16.54 9.14 18.25
CA GLY A 112 -17.18 10.39 17.80
C GLY A 112 -16.36 11.14 16.73
N LEU A 113 -15.69 10.39 15.83
CA LEU A 113 -14.78 10.95 14.83
C LEU A 113 -15.51 11.81 13.80
N LYS A 114 -14.80 12.74 13.17
CA LYS A 114 -15.34 13.45 11.99
C LYS A 114 -15.25 12.56 10.77
N LYS A 115 -16.01 12.88 9.72
CA LYS A 115 -15.96 12.18 8.44
C LYS A 115 -14.52 12.18 7.87
N GLY A 116 -13.95 10.99 7.69
CA GLY A 116 -12.62 10.78 7.12
C GLY A 116 -11.45 10.97 8.09
N GLN A 117 -11.71 10.96 9.40
CA GLN A 117 -10.69 10.87 10.45
C GLN A 117 -10.47 9.43 10.91
#